data_AF-A0A1G1EUI6-F1
#
_entry.id   AF-A0A1G1EUI6-F1
#
_cell.length_a   1.000
_cell.length_b   1.000
_cell.length_c   1.000
_cell.angle_alpha   90.00
_cell.angle_beta   90.00
_cell.angle_gamma   90.00
#
_symmetry.space_group_name_H-M   'P 1'
#
loop_
_entity.id
_entity.type
_entity.pdbx_description
1 polymer ?
#
loop_
_entity_poly.entity_id
_entity_poly.type
_entity_poly.pdbx_seq_one_letter_code
_entity_poly.pdbx_strand_id
1 'polypeptide(L)' 'MKEEEVVEALKRENEEFKRIHQEHRELDSQLLEYNKKSSFTAEEEIEINRIKKEKLHKKDKIAELIREYKKHQSMN' A
#
# COMPACT_ATOMS: atom_id res chain seq x y z
N MET A 1 21.25 -2.79 -0.93
CA MET A 1 20.15 -2.49 -1.87
C MET A 1 19.23 -1.48 -1.21
N LYS A 2 18.93 -0.41 -1.93
CA LYS A 2 17.92 0.57 -1.49
C LYS A 2 16.53 -0.08 -1.59
N GLU A 3 15.60 0.32 -0.73
CA GLU A 3 14.23 -0.18 -0.78
C GLU A 3 13.56 0.09 -2.13
N GLU A 4 13.89 1.21 -2.78
CA GLU A 4 13.43 1.53 -4.12
C GLU A 4 13.80 0.45 -5.16
N GLU A 5 15.03 -0.07 -5.13
CA GLU A 5 15.47 -1.11 -6.06
C GLU A 5 14.68 -2.41 -5.88
N VAL A 6 14.43 -2.79 -4.63
CA VAL A 6 13.63 -3.99 -4.30
C VAL A 6 12.17 -3.81 -4.73
N VAL A 7 11.62 -2.61 -4.52
CA VAL A 7 10.25 -2.27 -4.96
C VAL A 7 10.14 -2.29 -6.47
N GLU A 8 11.13 -1.79 -7.20
CA GLU A 8 11.13 -1.83 -8.67
C GLU A 8 11.27 -3.25 -9.22
N ALA A 9 12.13 -4.07 -8.60
CA ALA A 9 12.26 -5.48 -8.95
C ALA A 9 10.95 -6.24 -8.67
N LEU A 10 10.38 -6.08 -7.47
CA LEU A 10 9.08 -6.67 -7.11
C LEU A 10 7.95 -6.19 -8.01
N LYS A 11 7.95 -4.93 -8.47
CA LYS A 11 6.94 -4.46 -9.45
C LYS A 11 7.06 -5.12 -10.82
N ARG A 12 8.27 -5.52 -11.22
CA ARG A 12 8.52 -6.22 -12.50
C ARG A 12 8.27 -7.72 -12.38
N GLU A 13 8.69 -8.32 -11.28
CA GLU A 13 8.67 -9.78 -11.07
C GLU A 13 7.35 -10.25 -10.45
N ASN A 14 6.65 -9.39 -9.70
CA ASN A 14 5.45 -9.73 -8.94
C ASN A 14 4.27 -8.79 -9.29
N GLU A 15 3.40 -9.26 -10.18
CA GLU A 15 2.16 -8.58 -10.56
C GLU A 15 1.20 -8.37 -9.36
N GLU A 16 1.22 -9.25 -8.36
CA GLU A 16 0.44 -9.06 -7.12
C GLU A 16 0.97 -7.85 -6.34
N PHE A 17 2.29 -7.71 -6.20
CA PHE A 17 2.90 -6.53 -5.56
C PHE A 17 2.49 -5.24 -6.28
N LYS A 18 2.53 -5.25 -7.61
CA LYS A 18 2.12 -4.10 -8.43
C LYS A 18 0.66 -3.73 -8.22
N ARG A 19 -0.25 -4.71 -8.15
CA ARG A 19 -1.67 -4.50 -7.84
C ARG A 19 -1.87 -3.91 -6.44
N ILE A 20 -1.28 -4.53 -5.42
CA ILE A 20 -1.40 -4.04 -4.03
C ILE A 20 -0.85 -2.62 -3.89
N HIS A 21 0.28 -2.33 -4.53
CA HIS A 21 0.88 -1.00 -4.54
C HIS A 21 -0.02 0.03 -5.25
N GLN A 22 -0.65 -0.36 -6.36
CA GLN A 22 -1.59 0.51 -7.07
C GLN A 22 -2.82 0.80 -6.21
N GLU A 23 -3.43 -0.24 -5.62
CA GLU A 23 -4.58 -0.08 -4.74
C GLU A 23 -4.23 0.75 -3.49
N HIS A 24 -3.04 0.58 -2.90
CA HIS A 24 -2.58 1.42 -1.79
C HIS A 24 -2.55 2.91 -2.19
N ARG A 25 -2.11 3.22 -3.41
CA ARG A 25 -2.08 4.60 -3.94
C ARG A 25 -3.50 5.12 -4.20
N GLU A 26 -4.40 4.27 -4.68
CA GLU A 26 -5.82 4.64 -4.88
C GLU A 26 -6.50 4.95 -3.54
N LEU A 27 -6.29 4.13 -2.50
CA LEU A 27 -6.79 4.38 -1.15
C LEU A 27 -6.22 5.68 -0.57
N ASP A 28 -4.95 6.00 -0.86
CA ASP A 28 -4.34 7.27 -0.47
C ASP A 28 -5.01 8.47 -1.16
N SER A 29 -5.27 8.35 -2.46
CA SER A 29 -5.99 9.38 -3.21
C SER A 29 -7.42 9.57 -2.70
N GLN A 30 -8.12 8.48 -2.35
CA GLN A 30 -9.44 8.56 -1.73
C GLN A 30 -9.36 9.29 -0.38
N LEU A 31 -8.38 8.96 0.47
CA LEU A 31 -8.16 9.68 1.73
C LEU A 31 -7.85 11.17 1.52
N LEU A 32 -7.14 11.54 0.47
CA LEU A 32 -6.89 12.94 0.14
C LEU A 32 -8.17 13.65 -0.27
N GLU A 33 -9.01 13.02 -1.08
CA GLU A 33 -10.33 13.55 -1.45
C GLU A 33 -11.22 13.76 -0.23
N TYR A 34 -11.23 12.80 0.71
CA TYR A 34 -11.88 12.97 1.99
C TYR A 34 -11.24 14.12 2.77
N ASN A 35 -9.92 14.15 2.99
CA ASN A 35 -9.27 15.23 3.75
C ASN A 35 -9.51 16.65 3.20
N LYS A 36 -9.81 16.80 1.89
CA LYS A 36 -10.21 18.10 1.32
C LYS A 36 -11.59 18.55 1.81
N LYS A 37 -12.49 17.62 2.15
CA LYS A 37 -13.77 17.94 2.78
C LYS A 37 -13.51 18.29 4.25
N SER A 38 -13.91 19.49 4.67
CA SER A 38 -13.76 19.94 6.06
C SER A 38 -14.77 19.30 7.03
N SER A 39 -15.82 18.65 6.51
CA SER A 39 -16.85 18.00 7.31
C SER A 39 -17.19 16.65 6.70
N PHE A 40 -17.15 15.61 7.53
CA PHE A 40 -17.55 14.25 7.19
C PHE A 40 -18.88 13.92 7.84
N THR A 41 -19.74 13.21 7.13
CA THR A 41 -20.88 12.54 7.76
C THR A 41 -20.43 11.30 8.53
N ALA A 42 -21.26 10.78 9.43
CA ALA A 42 -20.96 9.53 10.15
C ALA A 42 -20.67 8.35 9.21
N GLU A 43 -21.32 8.31 8.05
CA GLU A 43 -21.07 7.32 7.00
C GLU A 43 -19.69 7.49 6.37
N GLU A 44 -19.28 8.73 6.08
CA GLU A 44 -17.94 9.03 5.55
C GLU A 44 -16.84 8.71 6.56
N GLU A 45 -17.05 8.96 7.87
CA GLU A 45 -16.06 8.57 8.89
C GLU A 45 -15.84 7.05 8.94
N ILE A 46 -16.92 6.26 8.81
CA ILE A 46 -16.83 4.80 8.73
C ILE A 46 -16.05 4.38 7.49
N GLU A 47 -16.33 4.99 6.34
CA GLU A 47 -15.64 4.68 5.08
C GLU A 47 -14.16 5.09 5.14
N ILE A 48 -13.83 6.27 5.67
CA ILE A 48 -12.46 6.73 5.91
C ILE A 48 -11.72 5.75 6.84
N ASN A 49 -12.36 5.28 7.90
CA ASN A 49 -11.76 4.34 8.83
C ASN A 49 -11.53 2.98 8.17
N ARG A 50 -12.45 2.52 7.32
CA ARG A 50 -12.29 1.32 6.50
C ARG A 50 -11.11 1.47 5.53
N ILE A 51 -11.04 2.57 4.79
CA ILE A 51 -9.95 2.87 3.85
C ILE A 51 -8.60 2.92 4.58
N LYS A 52 -8.53 3.55 5.77
CA LYS A 52 -7.32 3.57 6.61
C LYS A 52 -6.88 2.15 7.01
N LYS A 53 -7.82 1.28 7.40
CA LYS A 53 -7.53 -0.13 7.73
C LYS A 53 -7.05 -0.91 6.51
N GLU A 54 -7.72 -0.77 5.37
CA GLU A 54 -7.30 -1.44 4.13
C GLU A 54 -5.93 -0.95 3.67
N LYS A 55 -5.67 0.36 3.77
CA LYS A 55 -4.36 0.94 3.46
C LYS A 55 -3.28 0.37 4.38
N LEU A 56 -3.56 0.24 5.69
CA LEU A 56 -2.63 -0.38 6.63
C LEU A 56 -2.32 -1.82 6.23
N HIS A 57 -3.35 -2.63 5.97
CA HIS A 57 -3.19 -4.02 5.55
C HIS A 57 -2.36 -4.15 4.26
N LYS A 58 -2.62 -3.31 3.25
CA LYS A 58 -1.85 -3.30 2.00
C LYS A 58 -0.39 -2.88 2.24
N LYS A 59 -0.15 -1.89 3.10
CA LYS A 59 1.20 -1.48 3.49
C LYS A 59 1.94 -2.62 4.20
N ASP A 60 1.29 -3.33 5.12
CA ASP A 60 1.88 -4.50 5.79
C ASP A 60 2.24 -5.59 4.77
N LYS A 61 1.34 -5.87 3.81
CA LYS A 61 1.60 -6.85 2.75
C LYS A 61 2.75 -6.44 1.82
N ILE A 62 2.87 -5.16 1.48
CA ILE A 62 4.01 -4.59 0.73
C ILE A 62 5.31 -4.80 1.53
N ALA A 63 5.30 -4.48 2.82
CA ALA A 63 6.47 -4.62 3.69
C ALA A 63 6.90 -6.09 3.83
N GLU A 64 5.93 -7.01 3.94
CA GLU A 64 6.18 -8.45 3.98
C GLU A 64 6.84 -8.93 2.69
N LEU A 65 6.28 -8.59 1.52
CA LEU A 65 6.85 -8.94 0.22
C LEU A 65 8.28 -8.40 0.03
N ILE A 66 8.54 -7.16 0.44
CA ILE A 66 9.89 -6.56 0.42
C ILE A 66 10.83 -7.35 1.33
N ARG A 67 10.38 -7.74 2.51
CA ARG A 67 11.18 -8.48 3.49
C ARG A 67 11.50 -9.89 3.00
N GLU A 68 10.53 -10.57 2.40
CA GLU A 68 10.72 -11.88 1.77
C GLU A 68 11.68 -11.80 0.59
N TYR A 69 11.50 -10.81 -0.30
CA TYR A 69 12.40 -10.60 -1.44
C TYR A 69 13.84 -10.34 -0.98
N LYS A 70 14.04 -9.42 -0.02
CA LYS A 70 15.37 -9.14 0.55
C LYS A 70 16.00 -10.39 1.17
N LYS A 71 15.20 -11.22 1.86
CA LYS A 71 15.68 -12.48 2.44
C LYS A 71 16.09 -13.47 1.36
N HIS A 72 15.28 -13.65 0.33
CA HIS A 72 15.56 -14.56 -0.77
C HIS A 72 16.80 -14.11 -1.57
N GLN A 73 16.93 -12.81 -1.81
CA GLN A 73 18.05 -12.21 -2.53
C GLN A 73 19.36 -12.22 -1.71
N SER A 74 19.29 -12.20 -0.38
CA SER A 74 20.47 -12.33 0.49
C SER A 74 20.94 -13.78 0.66
N MET A 75 20.12 -14.77 0.29
CA MET A 75 20.45 -16.20 0.40
C MET A 75 20.90 -16.82 -0.93
N ASN A 76 20.90 -16.03 -2.02
CA ASN A 76 21.36 -16.42 -3.36
C ASN A 76 22.65 -15.68 -3.70
#